data_AF-A0A7Y0JJN8-F1
#
_entry.id   AF-A0A7Y0JJN8-F1
#
_cell.length_a   1.000
_cell.length_b   1.000
_cell.length_c   1.000
_cell.angle_alpha   90.00
_cell.angle_beta   90.00
_cell.angle_gamma   90.00
#
_symmetry.space_group_name_H-M   'P 1'
#
loop_
_entity.id
_entity.type
_entity.pdbx_description
1 polymer ?
#
loop_
_entity_poly.entity_id
_entity_poly.type
_entity_poly.pdbx_seq_one_letter_code
_entity_poly.pdbx_strand_id
1 'polypeptide(L)'
;MRGRWLGTLLLAPLLLGGCGSTGTTSATASPAPSGSPWVIVANGKATPSAGPTGFTGTPSPFPSGFLPLPPTMPPAAAATPTASCVGKVHGQINGASAVTSATAANVTWYNPGGNDITEYRVTAIAQNLATGEQRDVGWTVITPSATCGFMTATVSGLDRKTYYVFSVDAVRTRIGRDSTIAETIARTLPIQTG
;
A
#
# COMPACT_ATOMS: atom_id res chain seq x y z
N MET A 1 39.49 -27.35 -54.76
CA MET A 1 38.46 -28.11 -55.51
C MET A 1 37.23 -28.17 -54.62
N ARG A 2 36.25 -27.26 -54.80
CA ARG A 2 34.96 -27.48 -55.50
C ARG A 2 34.11 -28.61 -54.87
N GLY A 3 33.06 -28.21 -54.17
CA GLY A 3 31.92 -29.05 -53.77
C GLY A 3 30.77 -28.16 -53.33
N ARG A 4 29.89 -27.80 -54.27
CA ARG A 4 28.74 -26.89 -54.13
C ARG A 4 27.45 -27.71 -53.97
N TRP A 5 26.55 -27.17 -53.14
CA TRP A 5 25.10 -26.99 -53.37
C TRP A 5 24.10 -28.15 -53.20
N LEU A 6 23.00 -27.81 -52.50
CA LEU A 6 21.55 -28.08 -52.65
C LEU A 6 20.96 -28.29 -51.24
N GLY A 7 20.00 -27.53 -50.69
CA GLY A 7 19.04 -26.59 -51.24
C GLY A 7 17.63 -27.20 -51.27
N THR A 8 16.86 -27.05 -50.18
CA THR A 8 15.40 -27.29 -50.21
C THR A 8 14.65 -26.38 -49.23
N LEU A 9 13.87 -25.45 -49.79
CA LEU A 9 12.77 -24.70 -49.18
C LEU A 9 11.56 -25.61 -48.92
N LEU A 10 10.78 -25.38 -47.86
CA LEU A 10 9.31 -25.59 -47.80
C LEU A 10 8.79 -25.01 -46.46
N LEU A 11 8.20 -23.80 -46.48
CA LEU A 11 6.75 -23.51 -46.47
C LEU A 11 6.09 -23.54 -45.07
N ALA A 12 5.59 -22.38 -44.67
CA ALA A 12 4.71 -22.13 -43.53
C ALA A 12 3.31 -22.74 -43.71
N PRO A 13 2.52 -22.82 -42.61
CA PRO A 13 1.23 -22.13 -42.67
C PRO A 13 1.00 -21.22 -41.44
N LEU A 14 0.61 -19.99 -41.75
CA LEU A 14 -0.13 -19.10 -40.87
C LEU A 14 -1.47 -19.77 -40.53
N LEU A 15 -1.78 -19.95 -39.24
CA LEU A 15 -3.14 -20.19 -38.78
C LEU A 15 -3.60 -19.01 -37.94
N LEU A 16 -4.37 -18.13 -38.60
CA LEU A 16 -5.32 -17.25 -37.95
C LEU A 16 -6.45 -18.10 -37.37
N GLY A 17 -6.76 -17.91 -36.08
CA GLY A 17 -7.94 -18.48 -35.43
C GLY A 17 -8.49 -17.50 -34.41
N GLY A 18 -9.40 -16.64 -34.85
CA GLY A 18 -10.18 -15.75 -33.99
C GLY A 18 -11.59 -16.28 -33.73
N CYS A 19 -12.10 -15.97 -32.53
CA CYS A 19 -13.49 -15.82 -32.10
C CYS A 19 -14.40 -17.07 -32.05
N GLY A 20 -15.10 -17.27 -30.92
CA GLY A 20 -16.25 -18.17 -30.87
C GLY A 20 -16.63 -18.65 -29.48
N SER A 21 -17.61 -17.98 -28.88
CA SER A 21 -18.31 -18.36 -27.65
C SER A 21 -19.04 -19.71 -27.71
N THR A 22 -19.37 -20.21 -26.52
CA THR A 22 -20.56 -21.01 -26.12
C THR A 22 -20.33 -22.50 -25.76
N GLY A 23 -20.46 -22.81 -24.46
CA GLY A 23 -21.37 -23.87 -24.00
C GLY A 23 -20.87 -25.32 -23.80
N THR A 24 -20.90 -25.73 -22.52
CA THR A 24 -21.34 -27.05 -21.96
C THR A 24 -20.42 -28.29 -22.02
N THR A 25 -19.82 -28.56 -20.84
CA THR A 25 -19.76 -29.82 -20.07
C THR A 25 -19.52 -31.18 -20.75
N SER A 26 -18.41 -31.84 -20.35
CA SER A 26 -18.44 -33.16 -19.71
C SER A 26 -17.11 -33.44 -19.01
N ALA A 27 -17.15 -33.60 -17.68
CA ALA A 27 -16.00 -34.07 -16.91
C ALA A 27 -15.93 -35.60 -17.03
N THR A 28 -14.81 -36.12 -17.50
CA THR A 28 -14.52 -37.57 -17.48
C THR A 28 -13.50 -37.87 -16.39
N ALA A 29 -13.68 -39.00 -15.70
CA ALA A 29 -13.03 -39.35 -14.44
C ALA A 29 -11.49 -39.43 -14.50
N SER A 30 -10.88 -39.14 -13.35
CA SER A 30 -9.45 -39.12 -13.07
C SER A 30 -8.85 -40.52 -12.92
N PRO A 31 -7.72 -40.87 -13.57
CA PRO A 31 -7.00 -42.10 -13.27
C PRO A 31 -6.09 -41.94 -12.04
N ALA A 32 -5.96 -43.00 -11.23
CA ALA A 32 -5.00 -43.12 -10.13
C ALA A 32 -3.69 -43.80 -10.61
N PRO A 33 -2.53 -43.58 -9.94
CA PRO A 33 -1.22 -43.56 -10.57
C PRO A 33 -0.40 -44.85 -10.36
N SER A 34 0.54 -45.16 -11.26
CA SER A 34 1.71 -45.99 -10.92
C SER A 34 2.90 -45.69 -11.85
N GLY A 35 4.05 -45.36 -11.27
CA GLY A 35 5.33 -45.15 -11.96
C GLY A 35 5.88 -43.71 -11.87
N SER A 36 6.79 -43.44 -10.93
CA SER A 36 7.63 -42.23 -10.88
C SER A 36 8.63 -42.20 -12.07
N PRO A 37 9.27 -41.07 -12.47
CA PRO A 37 9.49 -39.83 -11.71
C PRO A 37 9.36 -38.55 -12.56
N TRP A 38 8.51 -37.61 -12.16
CA TRP A 38 8.66 -36.25 -12.64
C TRP A 38 8.00 -35.30 -11.66
N VAL A 39 8.63 -34.15 -11.48
CA VAL A 39 8.14 -33.05 -10.66
C VAL A 39 6.65 -32.86 -10.91
N ILE A 40 5.81 -33.04 -9.89
CA ILE A 40 4.42 -32.61 -9.96
C ILE A 40 4.45 -31.09 -9.85
N VAL A 41 4.58 -30.42 -10.99
CA VAL A 41 4.25 -29.00 -11.08
C VAL A 41 2.73 -28.95 -11.08
N ALA A 42 2.13 -28.80 -9.91
CA ALA A 42 0.77 -28.30 -9.85
C ALA A 42 0.83 -26.89 -10.45
N ASN A 43 0.35 -26.71 -11.67
CA ASN A 43 0.07 -25.38 -12.19
C ASN A 43 -0.95 -24.76 -11.23
N GLY A 44 -0.46 -23.91 -10.33
CA GLY A 44 -1.31 -23.13 -9.46
C GLY A 44 -2.30 -22.38 -10.35
N LYS A 45 -3.60 -22.65 -10.18
CA LYS A 45 -4.59 -21.75 -10.72
C LYS A 45 -4.36 -20.40 -10.06
N ALA A 46 -4.36 -19.33 -10.85
CA ALA A 46 -4.47 -17.99 -10.30
C ALA A 46 -5.65 -17.99 -9.33
N THR A 47 -5.37 -17.76 -8.05
CA THR A 47 -6.40 -17.36 -7.10
C THR A 47 -7.12 -16.20 -7.77
N PRO A 48 -8.41 -16.29 -8.08
CA PRO A 48 -9.13 -15.14 -8.61
C PRO A 48 -8.89 -14.01 -7.62
N SER A 49 -8.30 -12.91 -8.09
CA SER A 49 -8.25 -11.69 -7.30
C SER A 49 -9.67 -11.43 -6.83
N ALA A 50 -9.85 -11.18 -5.53
CA ALA A 50 -11.14 -10.77 -5.02
C ALA A 50 -11.58 -9.56 -5.86
N GLY A 51 -12.63 -9.75 -6.67
CA GLY A 51 -13.25 -8.62 -7.33
C GLY A 51 -13.69 -7.65 -6.24
N PRO A 52 -13.50 -6.32 -6.41
CA PRO A 52 -13.99 -5.38 -5.42
C PRO A 52 -15.49 -5.61 -5.25
N THR A 53 -15.90 -6.18 -4.13
CA THR A 53 -17.28 -6.10 -3.65
C THR A 53 -17.43 -4.73 -3.01
N GLY A 54 -17.32 -3.70 -3.85
CA GLY A 54 -17.34 -2.30 -3.47
C GLY A 54 -18.30 -1.59 -4.41
N PHE A 55 -19.20 -0.83 -3.81
CA PHE A 55 -20.21 0.00 -4.46
C PHE A 55 -19.67 0.66 -5.74
N THR A 56 -20.46 0.59 -6.81
CA THR A 56 -20.29 1.46 -7.98
C THR A 56 -20.35 2.91 -7.50
N GLY A 57 -19.18 3.52 -7.29
CA GLY A 57 -19.09 4.94 -6.99
C GLY A 57 -19.66 5.70 -8.19
N THR A 58 -20.75 6.41 -7.99
CA THR A 58 -21.24 7.37 -8.98
C THR A 58 -20.12 8.39 -9.23
N PRO A 59 -19.72 8.66 -10.48
CA PRO A 59 -18.73 9.69 -10.74
C PRO A 59 -19.29 11.02 -10.23
N SER A 60 -18.62 11.59 -9.22
CA SER A 60 -18.89 12.93 -8.75
C SER A 60 -18.52 13.92 -9.87
N PRO A 61 -19.37 14.89 -10.22
CA PRO A 61 -19.05 15.85 -11.27
C PRO A 61 -17.76 16.60 -10.91
N PHE A 62 -16.84 16.65 -11.88
CA PHE A 62 -15.65 17.49 -11.82
C PHE A 62 -16.10 18.95 -11.62
N PRO A 63 -15.61 19.68 -10.60
CA PRO A 63 -15.94 21.09 -10.47
C PRO A 63 -15.27 21.87 -11.60
N SER A 64 -16.06 22.24 -12.62
CA SER A 64 -15.65 23.19 -13.64
C SER A 64 -15.81 24.62 -13.10
N GLY A 65 -14.81 25.08 -12.34
CA GLY A 65 -14.77 26.45 -11.85
C GLY A 65 -13.61 26.69 -10.90
N PHE A 66 -12.94 27.84 -11.05
CA PHE A 66 -12.05 28.38 -10.02
C PHE A 66 -12.92 28.81 -8.83
N LEU A 67 -13.11 27.92 -7.87
CA LEU A 67 -13.60 28.29 -6.55
C LEU A 67 -12.51 29.16 -5.90
N PRO A 68 -12.83 30.36 -5.39
CA PRO A 68 -11.88 31.11 -4.59
C PRO A 68 -11.49 30.24 -3.40
N LEU A 69 -10.19 29.97 -3.26
CA LEU A 69 -9.65 29.29 -2.08
C LEU A 69 -10.10 30.07 -0.85
N PRO A 70 -10.83 29.47 0.11
CA PRO A 70 -11.16 30.14 1.34
C PRO A 70 -9.84 30.59 2.00
N PRO A 71 -9.78 31.81 2.56
CA PRO A 71 -8.56 32.32 3.16
C PRO A 71 -8.10 31.32 4.22
N THR A 72 -6.86 30.84 4.07
CA THR A 72 -6.06 30.07 5.02
C THR A 72 -6.82 29.67 6.28
N MET A 73 -7.42 28.47 6.27
CA MET A 73 -7.85 27.85 7.52
C MET A 73 -6.64 27.83 8.45
N PRO A 74 -6.76 28.35 9.69
CA PRO A 74 -5.75 28.14 10.71
C PRO A 74 -5.47 26.64 10.80
N PRO A 75 -4.21 26.22 11.02
CA PRO A 75 -3.94 24.81 11.30
C PRO A 75 -4.92 24.36 12.38
N ALA A 76 -5.64 23.25 12.12
CA ALA A 76 -6.60 22.71 13.05
C ALA A 76 -5.91 22.64 14.43
N ALA A 77 -6.48 23.32 15.41
CA ALA A 77 -5.92 23.38 16.75
C ALA A 77 -5.63 21.95 17.21
N ALA A 78 -4.40 21.71 17.68
CA ALA A 78 -4.04 20.44 18.28
C ALA A 78 -5.10 20.13 19.35
N ALA A 79 -5.82 19.02 19.17
CA ALA A 79 -6.84 18.63 20.13
C ALA A 79 -6.17 18.47 21.49
N THR A 80 -6.52 19.33 22.45
CA THR A 80 -6.05 19.21 23.83
C THR A 80 -6.68 17.94 24.40
N PRO A 81 -5.89 16.90 24.74
CA PRO A 81 -6.47 15.69 25.29
C PRO A 81 -7.03 16.00 26.68
N THR A 82 -8.35 15.92 26.82
CA THR A 82 -9.01 15.77 28.12
C THR A 82 -8.53 14.48 28.79
N ALA A 83 -8.52 14.43 30.12
CA ALA A 83 -8.00 13.30 30.90
C ALA A 83 -8.71 11.94 30.66
N SER A 84 -9.82 11.92 29.93
CA SER A 84 -10.33 10.73 29.26
C SER A 84 -9.71 10.64 27.86
N CYS A 85 -9.01 9.54 27.57
CA CYS A 85 -8.41 9.29 26.26
C CYS A 85 -9.42 9.67 25.16
N VAL A 86 -9.02 10.58 24.27
CA VAL A 86 -9.89 11.07 23.20
C VAL A 86 -10.38 9.83 22.45
N GLY A 87 -11.71 9.68 22.32
CA GLY A 87 -12.31 8.48 21.73
C GLY A 87 -11.67 8.15 20.38
N LYS A 88 -11.49 6.85 20.11
CA LYS A 88 -10.92 6.38 18.84
C LYS A 88 -11.86 6.81 17.70
N VAL A 89 -11.47 7.83 16.94
CA VAL A 89 -12.18 8.21 15.72
C VAL A 89 -11.67 7.32 14.59
N HIS A 90 -12.58 6.52 14.01
CA HIS A 90 -12.26 5.64 12.89
C HIS A 90 -12.37 6.39 11.56
N GLY A 91 -11.49 6.07 10.60
CA GLY A 91 -11.53 6.64 9.26
C GLY A 91 -11.06 8.10 9.14
N GLN A 92 -10.53 8.68 10.22
CA GLN A 92 -9.92 10.00 10.19
C GLN A 92 -8.40 9.88 10.31
N ILE A 93 -7.68 10.48 9.36
CA ILE A 93 -6.24 10.67 9.45
C ILE A 93 -6.01 11.92 10.29
N ASN A 94 -5.54 11.74 11.52
CA ASN A 94 -5.20 12.83 12.42
C ASN A 94 -3.91 13.55 11.98
N GLY A 95 -3.67 14.74 12.53
CA GLY A 95 -2.39 15.42 12.35
C GLY A 95 -1.27 14.70 13.12
N ALA A 96 -0.22 14.30 12.41
CA ALA A 96 1.09 14.08 13.01
C ALA A 96 1.90 15.39 12.91
N SER A 97 2.80 15.62 13.85
CA SER A 97 3.82 16.67 13.74
C SER A 97 5.19 16.05 13.52
N ALA A 98 6.07 16.75 12.81
CA ALA A 98 7.45 16.30 12.62
C ALA A 98 8.41 17.47 12.84
N VAL A 99 9.51 17.18 13.52
CA VAL A 99 10.66 18.09 13.63
C VAL A 99 11.80 17.47 12.85
N THR A 100 12.19 18.13 11.75
CA THR A 100 13.24 17.64 10.85
C THR A 100 14.62 18.12 11.28
N SER A 101 15.62 17.32 10.94
CA SER A 101 17.05 17.64 10.93
C SER A 101 17.58 17.44 9.51
N ALA A 102 18.90 17.47 9.33
CA ALA A 102 19.51 17.28 8.00
C ALA A 102 19.19 15.91 7.38
N THR A 103 19.14 14.83 8.18
CA THR A 103 18.99 13.45 7.65
C THR A 103 18.04 12.58 8.49
N ALA A 104 17.29 13.18 9.39
CA ALA A 104 16.34 12.50 10.24
C ALA A 104 15.17 13.40 10.61
N ALA A 105 14.08 12.83 11.08
CA ALA A 105 12.96 13.56 11.64
C ALA A 105 12.37 12.84 12.86
N ASN A 106 11.98 13.61 13.88
CA ASN A 106 11.20 13.10 15.00
C ASN A 106 9.72 13.34 14.70
N VAL A 107 8.98 12.26 14.49
CA VAL A 107 7.55 12.27 14.17
C VAL A 107 6.77 11.98 15.43
N THR A 108 5.81 12.84 15.77
CA THR A 108 4.96 12.75 16.96
C THR A 108 3.49 12.64 16.58
N TRP A 109 2.79 11.69 17.19
CA TRP A 109 1.36 11.45 16.98
C TRP A 109 0.67 11.11 18.31
N TYR A 110 -0.66 11.20 18.35
CA TYR A 110 -1.43 10.80 19.52
C TYR A 110 -1.77 9.30 19.47
N ASN A 111 -1.40 8.58 20.53
CA ASN A 111 -1.84 7.22 20.81
C ASN A 111 -3.10 7.27 21.68
N PRO A 112 -4.25 6.75 21.21
CA PRO A 112 -5.47 6.69 22.01
C PRO A 112 -5.43 5.62 23.12
N GLY A 113 -4.36 4.82 23.20
CA GLY A 113 -4.24 3.68 24.10
C GLY A 113 -5.13 2.50 23.68
N GLY A 114 -5.23 1.51 24.56
CA GLY A 114 -6.05 0.30 24.35
C GLY A 114 -5.28 -0.90 23.81
N ASN A 115 -5.93 -2.06 23.85
CA ASN A 115 -5.28 -3.36 23.64
C ASN A 115 -5.44 -3.90 22.21
N ASP A 116 -6.14 -3.16 21.34
CA ASP A 116 -6.35 -3.51 19.94
C ASP A 116 -5.20 -3.09 19.04
N ILE A 117 -4.32 -2.18 19.49
CA ILE A 117 -3.15 -1.73 18.72
C ILE A 117 -1.95 -2.60 19.12
N THR A 118 -1.34 -3.26 18.15
CA THR A 118 -0.20 -4.18 18.36
C THR A 118 1.14 -3.51 18.07
N GLU A 119 1.18 -2.66 17.05
CA GLU A 119 2.35 -1.89 16.67
C GLU A 119 1.96 -0.62 15.92
N TYR A 120 2.85 0.36 15.95
CA TYR A 120 2.86 1.47 15.02
C TYR A 120 3.97 1.29 13.99
N ARG A 121 3.74 1.73 12.77
CA ARG A 121 4.74 1.77 11.71
C ARG A 121 4.81 3.20 11.18
N VAL A 122 5.99 3.79 11.19
CA VAL A 122 6.24 5.15 10.72
C VAL A 122 7.16 5.10 9.53
N THR A 123 6.77 5.75 8.44
CA THR A 123 7.60 5.89 7.23
C THR A 123 7.61 7.34 6.75
N ALA A 124 8.51 7.62 5.80
CA ALA A 124 8.62 8.90 5.14
C ALA A 124 8.58 8.72 3.62
N ILE A 125 7.75 9.54 2.96
CA ILE A 125 7.56 9.50 1.51
C ILE A 125 8.05 10.83 0.95
N ALA A 126 9.12 10.81 0.16
CA ALA A 126 9.63 11.99 -0.53
C ALA A 126 8.53 12.59 -1.44
N GLN A 127 8.41 13.91 -1.47
CA GLN A 127 7.45 14.64 -2.31
C GLN A 127 8.13 15.28 -3.54
N ASN A 128 9.46 15.20 -3.61
CA ASN A 128 10.21 15.68 -4.75
C ASN A 128 9.94 14.77 -5.96
N LEU A 129 9.61 15.38 -7.09
CA LEU A 129 9.50 14.68 -8.36
C LEU A 129 10.88 14.16 -8.77
N ALA A 130 11.00 12.85 -8.89
CA ALA A 130 12.18 12.17 -9.40
C ALA A 130 11.79 11.33 -10.61
N THR A 131 12.72 11.17 -11.56
CA THR A 131 12.59 10.17 -12.62
C THR A 131 13.01 8.81 -12.08
N GLY A 132 12.24 7.77 -12.39
CA GLY A 132 12.51 6.40 -11.95
C GLY A 132 11.82 6.03 -10.63
N GLU A 133 12.40 5.07 -9.93
CA GLU A 133 11.87 4.56 -8.66
C GLU A 133 12.03 5.59 -7.55
N GLN A 134 10.94 5.83 -6.82
CA GLN A 134 10.99 6.65 -5.64
C GLN A 134 11.72 5.92 -4.52
N ARG A 135 12.68 6.59 -3.88
CA ARG A 135 13.43 6.01 -2.77
C ARG A 135 12.51 5.55 -1.64
N ASP A 136 12.71 4.30 -1.22
CA ASP A 136 12.11 3.75 0.01
C ASP A 136 12.97 4.12 1.23
N VAL A 137 12.35 4.73 2.24
CA VAL A 137 12.99 5.06 3.53
C VAL A 137 12.86 3.88 4.51
N GLY A 138 11.96 2.95 4.24
CA GLY A 138 11.62 1.85 5.12
C GLY A 138 10.65 2.24 6.24
N TRP A 139 10.36 1.26 7.10
CA TRP A 139 9.43 1.41 8.22
C TRP A 139 10.18 1.40 9.55
N THR A 140 9.90 2.39 10.38
CA THR A 140 10.25 2.38 11.81
C THR A 140 9.08 1.77 12.58
N VAL A 141 9.31 0.64 13.23
CA VAL A 141 8.26 -0.06 14.00
C VAL A 141 8.38 0.32 15.48
N ILE A 142 7.26 0.68 16.10
CA ILE A 142 7.20 1.13 17.49
C ILE A 142 6.12 0.35 18.23
N THR A 143 6.47 -0.20 19.40
CA THR A 143 5.50 -0.82 20.31
C THR A 143 4.62 0.26 20.96
N PRO A 144 3.29 0.16 20.89
CA PRO A 144 2.38 1.15 21.46
C PRO A 144 2.50 1.18 22.99
N SER A 145 2.34 2.37 23.57
CA SER A 145 2.12 2.50 25.00
C SER A 145 0.72 1.99 25.37
N ALA A 146 0.59 1.34 26.52
CA ALA A 146 -0.71 0.98 27.09
C ALA A 146 -1.53 2.21 27.51
N THR A 147 -0.85 3.29 27.88
CA THR A 147 -1.48 4.58 28.23
C THR A 147 -1.68 5.44 27.00
N CYS A 148 -2.78 6.20 26.99
CA CYS A 148 -2.99 7.21 25.96
C CYS A 148 -2.06 8.41 26.17
N GLY A 149 -1.64 9.03 25.06
CA GLY A 149 -0.68 10.13 25.09
C GLY A 149 0.06 10.28 23.77
N PHE A 150 0.89 11.31 23.68
CA PHE A 150 1.74 11.50 22.51
C PHE A 150 2.87 10.46 22.50
N MET A 151 3.11 9.89 21.33
CA MET A 151 4.23 9.01 21.05
C MET A 151 5.11 9.66 19.98
N THR A 152 6.42 9.38 20.04
CA THR A 152 7.40 9.91 19.10
C THR A 152 8.26 8.78 18.54
N ALA A 153 8.61 8.87 17.26
CA ALA A 153 9.56 7.99 16.59
C ALA A 153 10.55 8.81 15.77
N THR A 154 11.79 8.34 15.71
CA THR A 154 12.82 8.93 14.85
C THR A 154 12.89 8.16 13.54
N VAL A 155 12.69 8.85 12.42
CA VAL A 155 12.94 8.31 11.08
C VAL A 155 14.29 8.85 10.62
N SER A 156 15.23 7.97 10.32
CA SER A 156 16.60 8.31 9.91
C SER A 156 16.85 8.02 8.43
N GLY A 157 17.98 8.48 7.90
CA GLY A 157 18.41 8.19 6.54
C GLY A 157 17.69 9.03 5.48
N LEU A 158 17.09 10.15 5.88
CA LEU A 158 16.44 11.08 4.96
C LEU A 158 17.48 11.84 4.12
N ASP A 159 17.11 12.17 2.89
CA ASP A 159 17.91 13.06 2.05
C ASP A 159 17.80 14.50 2.55
N ARG A 160 18.90 15.24 2.44
CA ARG A 160 18.94 16.67 2.80
C ARG A 160 18.06 17.49 1.86
N LYS A 161 17.54 18.61 2.34
CA LYS A 161 16.75 19.58 1.56
C LYS A 161 15.59 18.97 0.75
N THR A 162 15.03 17.86 1.21
CA THR A 162 13.98 17.11 0.51
C THR A 162 12.68 17.24 1.29
N TYR A 163 11.57 17.47 0.57
CA TYR A 163 10.25 17.49 1.19
C TYR A 163 9.78 16.07 1.46
N TYR A 164 9.36 15.79 2.69
CA TYR A 164 8.80 14.51 3.10
C TYR A 164 7.41 14.68 3.69
N VAL A 165 6.57 13.68 3.45
CA VAL A 165 5.34 13.43 4.21
C VAL A 165 5.58 12.19 5.06
N PHE A 166 5.35 12.31 6.36
CA PHE A 166 5.46 11.18 7.28
C PHE A 166 4.08 10.56 7.49
N SER A 167 3.99 9.24 7.37
CA SER A 167 2.76 8.47 7.58
C SER A 167 2.94 7.57 8.81
N VAL A 168 1.92 7.56 9.67
CA VAL A 168 1.86 6.68 10.85
C VAL A 168 0.72 5.69 10.63
N ASP A 169 1.08 4.42 10.53
CA ASP A 169 0.13 3.32 10.41
C ASP A 169 0.01 2.61 11.76
N ALA A 170 -1.23 2.36 12.18
CA ALA A 170 -1.52 1.52 13.33
C ALA A 170 -1.87 0.12 12.84
N VAL A 171 -1.17 -0.89 13.36
CA VAL A 171 -1.51 -2.29 13.14
C VAL A 171 -2.40 -2.76 14.28
N ARG A 172 -3.62 -3.16 13.93
CA ARG A 172 -4.65 -3.50 14.91
C ARG A 172 -5.11 -4.93 14.77
N THR A 173 -5.39 -5.59 15.90
CA THR A 173 -6.13 -6.85 15.91
C THR A 173 -7.59 -6.59 15.61
N ARG A 174 -8.20 -7.47 14.82
CA ARG A 174 -9.63 -7.39 14.52
C ARG A 174 -10.41 -8.13 15.60
N ILE A 175 -11.38 -7.46 16.22
CA ILE A 175 -12.22 -8.11 17.24
C ILE A 175 -12.93 -9.32 16.62
N GLY A 176 -12.77 -10.49 17.25
CA GLY A 176 -13.38 -11.74 16.81
C GLY A 176 -12.69 -12.45 15.63
N ARG A 177 -11.48 -12.03 15.22
CA ARG A 177 -10.67 -12.73 14.21
C ARG A 177 -9.17 -12.62 14.54
N ASP A 178 -8.40 -13.66 14.24
CA ASP A 178 -6.93 -13.68 14.46
C ASP A 178 -6.15 -12.89 13.39
N SER A 179 -6.81 -11.95 12.70
CA SER A 179 -6.22 -11.15 11.63
C SER A 179 -5.84 -9.75 12.13
N THR A 180 -4.70 -9.24 11.67
CA THR A 180 -4.32 -7.84 11.85
C THR A 180 -4.64 -6.99 10.62
N ILE A 181 -4.99 -5.73 10.82
CA ILE A 181 -5.15 -4.72 9.76
C ILE A 181 -4.18 -3.56 10.01
N ALA A 182 -3.58 -3.01 8.97
CA ALA A 182 -2.81 -1.78 9.03
C ALA A 182 -3.65 -0.63 8.46
N GLU A 183 -3.75 0.47 9.20
CA GLU A 183 -4.48 1.67 8.79
C GLU A 183 -3.64 2.91 9.10
N THR A 184 -3.53 3.83 8.14
CA THR A 184 -2.92 5.14 8.37
C THR A 184 -3.79 5.95 9.32
N ILE A 185 -3.29 6.22 10.52
CA ILE A 185 -4.01 6.97 11.56
C ILE A 185 -3.57 8.42 11.66
N ALA A 186 -2.37 8.75 11.18
CA ALA A 186 -1.86 10.11 11.22
C ALA A 186 -0.90 10.39 10.07
N ARG A 187 -0.87 11.64 9.63
CA ARG A 187 0.01 12.10 8.56
C ARG A 187 0.45 13.54 8.81
N THR A 188 1.66 13.88 8.38
CA THR A 188 2.15 15.27 8.40
C THR A 188 1.77 15.99 7.11
N LEU A 189 1.78 17.32 7.14
CA LEU A 189 1.96 18.10 5.92
C LEU A 189 3.38 17.88 5.36
N PRO A 190 3.63 18.18 4.07
CA PRO A 190 4.98 18.17 3.53
C PRO A 190 5.90 19.11 4.33
N ILE A 191 7.03 18.59 4.81
CA ILE A 191 8.05 19.34 5.54
C ILE A 191 9.43 19.06 4.96
N GLN A 192 10.28 20.08 4.88
CA GLN A 192 11.63 19.95 4.32
C GLN A 192 12.64 19.53 5.40
N THR A 193 13.56 18.65 5.04
CA THR A 193 14.78 18.39 5.82
C THR A 193 15.79 19.53 5.67
N GLY A 194 16.69 19.67 6.65
CA GLY A 194 17.75 20.69 6.66
C GLY A 194 18.84 20.51 5.61
#